data_AF-A0A0D2BLH7-F1
#
_entry.id   AF-A0A0D2BLH7-F1
#
_cell.length_a   1.000
_cell.length_b   1.000
_cell.length_c   1.000
_cell.angle_alpha   90.00
_cell.angle_beta   90.00
_cell.angle_gamma   90.00
#
_symmetry.space_group_name_H-M   'P 1'
#
loop_
_entity.id
_entity.type
_entity.pdbx_description
1 polymer ?
#
loop_
_entity_poly.entity_id
_entity_poly.type
_entity_poly.pdbx_seq_one_letter_code
_entity_poly.pdbx_strand_id
1 'polypeptide(L)'
;MSAEKTYTPEWCAAELGAVNSYGNALSLACILSVITLGGTVDGYRLLTPEIIERIFDVQADDTDVVTGLPLCFGVGFGLAQGGTLTTIPFLPKGGKICFWGGWGGGHYVMNKMGNDFIGSDRTVAYVKAAYKALGVEGF
;
A
#
# COMPACT_ATOMS: atom_id res chain seq x y z
N MET A 1 -0.37 22.23 -0.68
CA MET A 1 0.62 22.34 0.40
C MET A 1 1.98 22.00 -0.21
N SER A 2 3.04 22.75 0.06
CA SER A 2 4.35 22.42 -0.50
C SER A 2 5.03 21.31 0.32
N ALA A 3 5.94 20.56 -0.31
CA ALA A 3 6.69 19.51 0.36
C ALA A 3 7.55 20.06 1.50
N GLU A 4 7.92 21.35 1.49
CA GLU A 4 8.73 21.91 2.57
C GLU A 4 8.05 21.92 3.94
N LYS A 5 6.72 21.88 3.94
CA LYS A 5 5.95 21.82 5.19
C LYS A 5 6.01 20.46 5.87
N THR A 6 6.38 19.38 5.17
CA THR A 6 6.36 18.01 5.72
C THR A 6 7.61 17.65 6.53
N TYR A 7 8.56 18.57 6.67
CA TYR A 7 9.77 18.39 7.46
C TYR A 7 10.05 19.55 8.44
N THR A 8 9.04 20.37 8.76
CA THR A 8 9.16 21.33 9.87
C THR A 8 9.04 20.61 11.21
N PRO A 9 9.62 21.15 12.30
CA PRO A 9 9.51 20.54 13.62
C PRO A 9 8.06 20.30 14.07
N GLU A 10 7.15 21.22 13.75
CA GLU A 10 5.73 21.12 14.12
C GLU A 10 5.04 19.98 13.39
N TRP A 11 5.34 19.80 12.10
CA TRP A 11 4.80 18.69 11.32
C TRP A 11 5.36 17.34 11.79
N CYS A 12 6.67 17.28 12.06
CA CYS A 12 7.34 16.09 12.56
C CYS A 12 6.83 15.66 13.95
N ALA A 13 6.46 16.63 14.79
CA ALA A 13 5.96 16.38 16.15
C ALA A 13 4.44 16.12 16.21
N ALA A 14 3.69 16.45 15.17
CA ALA A 14 2.25 16.20 15.12
C ALA A 14 1.93 14.70 14.96
N GLU A 15 0.70 14.31 15.27
CA GLU A 15 0.18 12.96 15.02
C GLU A 15 -0.89 13.04 13.92
N LEU A 16 -0.48 12.85 12.67
CA LEU A 16 -1.35 12.90 11.49
C LEU A 16 -1.38 11.52 10.83
N GLY A 17 -2.24 10.64 11.34
CA GLY A 17 -2.27 9.21 10.96
C GLY A 17 -2.40 8.91 9.46
N ALA A 18 -2.85 9.86 8.66
CA ALA A 18 -2.96 9.70 7.20
C ALA A 18 -1.67 10.06 6.42
N VAL A 19 -0.78 10.89 6.97
CA VAL A 19 0.20 11.62 6.11
C VAL A 19 1.59 11.88 6.71
N ASN A 20 1.81 11.76 8.04
CA ASN A 20 3.10 12.15 8.64
C ASN A 20 3.86 11.05 9.37
N SER A 21 3.70 9.79 8.94
CA SER A 21 4.51 8.70 9.48
C SER A 21 5.95 8.75 8.98
N TYR A 22 6.90 8.41 9.86
CA TYR A 22 8.32 8.29 9.55
C TYR A 22 8.77 6.83 9.69
N GLY A 23 9.39 6.29 8.66
CA GLY A 23 9.85 4.91 8.64
C GLY A 23 10.72 4.61 7.43
N ASN A 24 11.09 3.34 7.28
CA ASN A 24 11.84 2.85 6.14
C ASN A 24 11.17 1.59 5.56
N ALA A 25 11.72 1.05 4.47
CA ALA A 25 11.16 -0.13 3.81
C ALA A 25 11.09 -1.35 4.75
N LEU A 26 12.09 -1.53 5.62
CA LEU A 26 12.13 -2.63 6.57
C LEU A 26 11.04 -2.51 7.64
N SER A 27 10.87 -1.31 8.23
CA SER A 27 9.82 -1.10 9.24
C SER A 27 8.43 -1.30 8.66
N LEU A 28 8.19 -0.84 7.42
CA LEU A 28 6.91 -1.05 6.74
C LEU A 28 6.67 -2.53 6.45
N ALA A 29 7.67 -3.26 5.96
CA ALA A 29 7.57 -4.70 5.73
C ALA A 29 7.32 -5.48 7.03
N CYS A 30 7.95 -5.07 8.14
CA CYS A 30 7.72 -5.65 9.46
C CYS A 30 6.29 -5.42 9.99
N ILE A 31 5.72 -4.24 9.76
CA ILE A 31 4.34 -3.95 10.19
C ILE A 31 3.36 -4.75 9.32
N LEU A 32 3.55 -4.75 8.00
CA LEU A 32 2.67 -5.44 7.07
C LEU A 32 2.82 -6.97 7.13
N SER A 33 3.93 -7.50 7.64
CA SER A 33 4.11 -8.95 7.83
C SER A 33 3.09 -9.53 8.82
N VAL A 34 2.57 -8.72 9.73
CA VAL A 34 1.46 -9.13 10.62
C VAL A 34 0.25 -9.57 9.80
N ILE A 35 -0.07 -8.88 8.71
CA ILE A 35 -1.18 -9.25 7.84
C ILE A 35 -0.82 -10.51 7.03
N THR A 36 0.36 -10.53 6.41
CA THR A 36 0.74 -11.61 5.48
C THR A 36 1.08 -12.93 6.17
N LEU A 37 1.48 -12.90 7.44
CA LEU A 37 1.80 -14.07 8.27
C LEU A 37 0.64 -14.49 9.19
N GLY A 38 -0.58 -14.04 8.91
CA GLY A 38 -1.79 -14.51 9.62
C GLY A 38 -1.92 -13.99 11.06
N GLY A 39 -1.34 -12.82 11.35
CA GLY A 39 -1.56 -12.07 12.58
C GLY A 39 -0.57 -12.34 13.69
N THR A 40 0.37 -13.27 13.49
CA THR A 40 1.41 -13.62 14.46
C THR A 40 2.80 -13.45 13.87
N VAL A 41 3.64 -12.65 14.54
CA VAL A 41 5.04 -12.41 14.15
C VAL A 41 5.89 -12.52 15.40
N ASP A 42 7.03 -13.20 15.31
CA ASP A 42 7.97 -13.39 16.41
C ASP A 42 7.33 -13.93 17.71
N GLY A 43 6.30 -14.77 17.57
CA GLY A 43 5.56 -15.35 18.70
C GLY A 43 4.48 -14.44 19.32
N TYR A 44 4.33 -13.21 18.84
CA TYR A 44 3.30 -12.26 19.29
C TYR A 44 2.11 -12.26 18.34
N ARG A 45 0.91 -12.59 18.87
CA ARG A 45 -0.34 -12.45 18.12
C ARG A 45 -0.88 -11.02 18.25
N LEU A 46 -0.82 -10.28 17.16
CA LEU A 46 -1.28 -8.88 17.07
C LEU A 46 -2.67 -8.77 16.44
N LEU A 47 -3.01 -9.64 15.49
CA LEU A 47 -4.33 -9.73 14.87
C LEU A 47 -4.80 -11.18 14.87
N THR A 48 -6.12 -11.39 14.86
CA THR A 48 -6.67 -12.71 14.58
C THR A 48 -6.88 -12.87 13.07
N PRO A 49 -6.89 -14.11 12.55
CA PRO A 49 -7.21 -14.35 11.14
C PRO A 49 -8.54 -13.72 10.74
N GLU A 50 -9.56 -13.78 11.61
CA GLU A 50 -10.88 -13.19 11.33
C GLU A 50 -10.83 -11.68 11.15
N ILE A 51 -9.96 -10.98 11.88
CA ILE A 51 -9.76 -9.53 11.71
C ILE A 51 -8.99 -9.21 10.44
N ILE A 52 -8.02 -10.04 10.07
CA ILE A 52 -7.30 -9.89 8.79
C ILE A 52 -8.26 -10.05 7.61
N GLU A 53 -9.18 -10.99 7.70
CA GLU A 53 -10.21 -11.21 6.67
C GLU A 53 -11.08 -9.97 6.44
N ARG A 54 -11.38 -9.19 7.50
CA ARG A 54 -12.16 -7.95 7.39
C ARG A 54 -11.51 -6.88 6.51
N ILE A 55 -10.19 -6.92 6.31
CA ILE A 55 -9.51 -6.00 5.38
C ILE A 55 -10.12 -6.13 3.97
N PHE A 56 -10.54 -7.34 3.60
CA PHE A 56 -11.05 -7.67 2.26
C PHE A 56 -12.57 -7.51 2.12
N ASP A 57 -13.27 -7.05 3.18
CA ASP A 57 -14.67 -6.65 3.08
C ASP A 57 -14.74 -5.38 2.21
N VAL A 58 -15.22 -5.53 0.97
CA VAL A 58 -15.34 -4.42 0.01
C VAL A 58 -16.25 -3.34 0.57
N GLN A 59 -15.71 -2.13 0.72
CA GLN A 59 -16.43 -0.93 1.15
C GLN A 59 -16.91 -0.11 -0.05
N ALA A 60 -16.14 -0.08 -1.14
CA ALA A 60 -16.49 0.57 -2.39
C ALA A 60 -15.71 -0.06 -3.55
N ASP A 61 -16.30 -0.10 -4.74
CA ASP A 61 -15.64 -0.50 -5.99
C ASP A 61 -16.25 0.30 -7.14
N ASP A 62 -15.73 1.52 -7.34
CA ASP A 62 -16.21 2.46 -8.35
C ASP A 62 -15.09 3.49 -8.66
N THR A 63 -15.41 4.46 -9.51
CA THR A 63 -14.57 5.63 -9.75
C THR A 63 -14.51 6.49 -8.50
N ASP A 64 -13.32 6.59 -7.90
CA ASP A 64 -13.08 7.48 -6.78
C ASP A 64 -13.21 8.93 -7.23
N VAL A 65 -14.06 9.70 -6.54
CA VAL A 65 -14.44 11.06 -6.96
C VAL A 65 -13.32 12.10 -6.75
N VAL A 66 -12.29 11.77 -5.98
CA VAL A 66 -11.15 12.67 -5.73
C VAL A 66 -10.07 12.48 -6.80
N THR A 67 -9.77 11.23 -7.13
CA THR A 67 -8.71 10.83 -8.06
C THR A 67 -9.20 10.68 -9.49
N GLY A 68 -10.50 10.45 -9.69
CA GLY A 68 -11.12 10.13 -10.98
C GLY A 68 -10.79 8.74 -11.51
N LEU A 69 -10.23 7.86 -10.67
CA LEU A 69 -9.73 6.54 -11.06
C LEU A 69 -10.61 5.42 -10.47
N PRO A 70 -10.88 4.33 -11.22
CA PRO A 70 -11.54 3.15 -10.67
C PRO A 70 -10.69 2.50 -9.57
N LEU A 71 -11.22 2.41 -8.35
CA LEU A 71 -10.52 1.83 -7.21
C LEU A 71 -11.48 0.98 -6.37
N CYS A 72 -11.03 -0.21 -6.00
CA CYS A 72 -11.69 -1.07 -5.03
C CYS A 72 -11.06 -0.87 -3.65
N PHE A 73 -11.86 -0.43 -2.69
CA PHE A 73 -11.48 -0.19 -1.31
C PHE A 73 -12.01 -1.29 -0.40
N GLY A 74 -11.12 -1.82 0.45
CA GLY A 74 -11.45 -2.62 1.62
C GLY A 74 -11.46 -1.77 2.88
N VAL A 75 -11.35 -2.41 4.04
CA VAL A 75 -11.24 -1.68 5.32
C VAL A 75 -9.81 -1.14 5.48
N GLY A 76 -9.62 0.13 5.17
CA GLY A 76 -8.35 0.85 5.34
C GLY A 76 -7.28 0.62 4.27
N PHE A 77 -7.56 -0.21 3.25
CA PHE A 77 -6.64 -0.54 2.17
C PHE A 77 -7.32 -0.46 0.80
N GLY A 78 -6.51 -0.25 -0.25
CA GLY A 78 -6.89 -0.60 -1.61
C GLY A 78 -6.77 -2.11 -1.81
N LEU A 79 -7.66 -2.69 -2.62
CA LEU A 79 -7.67 -4.12 -2.92
C LEU A 79 -7.27 -4.34 -4.39
N ALA A 80 -6.43 -5.33 -4.67
CA ALA A 80 -6.02 -5.69 -6.03
C ALA A 80 -7.10 -6.51 -6.76
N GLN A 81 -8.31 -5.96 -6.83
CA GLN A 81 -9.47 -6.53 -7.50
C GLN A 81 -10.36 -5.42 -8.05
N GLY A 82 -11.40 -5.77 -8.80
CA GLY A 82 -12.38 -4.80 -9.27
C GLY A 82 -11.77 -3.69 -10.14
N GLY A 83 -12.24 -2.47 -9.94
CA GLY A 83 -11.76 -1.27 -10.63
C GLY A 83 -10.25 -1.08 -10.51
N THR A 84 -9.64 -1.44 -9.38
CA THR A 84 -8.20 -1.28 -9.14
C THR A 84 -7.35 -2.00 -10.19
N LEU A 85 -7.78 -3.16 -10.69
CA LEU A 85 -6.99 -3.89 -11.70
C LEU A 85 -6.96 -3.21 -13.07
N THR A 86 -7.87 -2.26 -13.32
CA THR A 86 -7.81 -1.39 -14.50
C THR A 86 -6.86 -0.22 -14.28
N THR A 87 -6.86 0.37 -13.09
CA THR A 87 -5.99 1.49 -12.68
C THR A 87 -4.53 1.05 -12.47
N ILE A 88 -4.31 -0.13 -11.91
CA ILE A 88 -2.99 -0.66 -11.51
C ILE A 88 -2.79 -2.05 -12.13
N PRO A 89 -2.62 -2.14 -13.46
CA PRO A 89 -2.67 -3.41 -14.18
C PRO A 89 -1.46 -4.33 -13.93
N PHE A 90 -0.42 -3.83 -13.26
CA PHE A 90 0.76 -4.61 -12.90
C PHE A 90 0.62 -5.35 -11.57
N LEU A 91 -0.47 -5.17 -10.82
CA LEU A 91 -0.72 -5.98 -9.62
C LEU A 91 -1.09 -7.42 -10.02
N PRO A 92 -0.75 -8.42 -9.20
CA PRO A 92 -1.18 -9.80 -9.46
C PRO A 92 -2.69 -9.92 -9.51
N LYS A 93 -3.16 -10.78 -10.41
CA LYS A 93 -4.57 -11.07 -10.57
C LYS A 93 -4.95 -12.25 -9.70
N GLY A 94 -5.89 -12.03 -8.79
CA GLY A 94 -6.40 -13.07 -7.89
C GLY A 94 -5.61 -13.19 -6.58
N GLY A 95 -6.24 -13.86 -5.61
CA GLY A 95 -5.75 -13.93 -4.23
C GLY A 95 -6.20 -12.73 -3.38
N LYS A 96 -5.76 -12.71 -2.12
CA LYS A 96 -6.05 -11.66 -1.14
C LYS A 96 -4.87 -10.69 -1.06
N ILE A 97 -4.92 -9.64 -1.88
CA ILE A 97 -3.87 -8.62 -1.95
C ILE A 97 -4.47 -7.27 -1.58
N CYS A 98 -3.97 -6.71 -0.48
CA CYS A 98 -4.27 -5.38 -0.01
C CYS A 98 -3.01 -4.51 -0.11
N PHE A 99 -3.17 -3.22 -0.36
CA PHE A 99 -2.06 -2.30 -0.54
C PHE A 99 -2.47 -0.87 -0.22
N TRP A 100 -1.47 -0.01 -0.05
CA TRP A 100 -1.66 1.44 -0.11
C TRP A 100 -0.39 2.09 -0.64
N GLY A 101 -0.48 3.34 -1.09
CA GLY A 101 0.63 4.11 -1.64
C GLY A 101 0.72 5.49 -1.02
N GLY A 102 1.92 6.08 -1.07
CA GLY A 102 2.17 7.45 -0.64
C GLY A 102 2.47 8.37 -1.82
N TRP A 103 2.17 9.66 -1.66
CA TRP A 103 2.57 10.69 -2.60
C TRP A 103 4.10 10.75 -2.74
N GLY A 104 4.59 10.91 -3.97
CA GLY A 104 6.02 11.04 -4.26
C GLY A 104 6.72 9.76 -4.72
N GLY A 105 6.08 8.60 -4.66
CA GLY A 105 6.70 7.37 -5.21
C GLY A 105 6.00 6.06 -4.92
N GLY A 106 4.77 6.09 -4.40
CA GLY A 106 3.87 4.94 -4.42
C GLY A 106 4.16 3.90 -3.33
N HIS A 107 4.31 2.64 -3.73
CA HIS A 107 4.27 1.45 -2.84
C HIS A 107 5.64 0.99 -2.31
N TYR A 108 6.65 1.88 -2.30
CA TYR A 108 7.96 1.65 -1.69
C TYR A 108 8.47 2.94 -1.04
N VAL A 109 9.49 2.83 -0.18
CA VAL A 109 9.98 3.97 0.60
C VAL A 109 11.20 4.61 -0.08
N MET A 110 11.14 5.92 -0.33
CA MET A 110 12.21 6.74 -0.90
C MET A 110 12.08 8.21 -0.48
N ASN A 111 13.14 8.99 -0.67
CA ASN A 111 13.14 10.44 -0.44
C ASN A 111 13.18 11.27 -1.74
N LYS A 112 13.49 10.65 -2.88
CA LYS A 112 13.43 11.32 -4.19
C LYS A 112 12.03 11.22 -4.77
N MET A 113 11.23 12.23 -4.46
CA MET A 113 9.84 12.32 -4.88
C MET A 113 9.69 12.47 -6.40
N GLY A 114 8.80 11.70 -7.00
CA GLY A 114 8.27 11.90 -8.36
C GLY A 114 6.91 12.59 -8.32
N ASN A 115 6.32 12.81 -9.50
CA ASN A 115 4.96 13.33 -9.63
C ASN A 115 3.89 12.23 -9.67
N ASP A 116 4.30 10.97 -9.50
CA ASP A 116 3.43 9.80 -9.59
C ASP A 116 2.59 9.66 -8.31
N PHE A 117 1.29 9.46 -8.49
CA PHE A 117 0.33 9.29 -7.40
C PHE A 117 -0.04 7.81 -7.18
N ILE A 118 -0.26 7.04 -8.26
CA ILE A 118 -0.60 5.61 -8.21
C ILE A 118 0.47 4.81 -8.95
N GLY A 119 1.52 4.43 -8.23
CA GLY A 119 2.65 3.66 -8.75
C GLY A 119 3.58 4.48 -9.66
N SER A 120 4.88 4.34 -9.44
CA SER A 120 5.92 4.87 -10.33
C SER A 120 6.57 3.75 -11.14
N ASP A 121 7.29 4.05 -12.22
CA ASP A 121 8.08 3.05 -12.96
C ASP A 121 9.01 2.24 -12.04
N ARG A 122 9.53 2.88 -10.99
CA ARG A 122 10.35 2.24 -9.95
C ARG A 122 9.54 1.22 -9.16
N THR A 123 8.31 1.59 -8.76
CA THR A 123 7.37 0.69 -8.08
C THR A 123 7.04 -0.53 -8.95
N VAL A 124 6.73 -0.30 -10.23
CA VAL A 124 6.42 -1.37 -11.19
C VAL A 124 7.59 -2.33 -11.31
N ALA A 125 8.82 -1.81 -11.47
CA ALA A 125 10.02 -2.62 -11.58
C ALA A 125 10.25 -3.49 -10.34
N TYR A 126 10.09 -2.94 -9.13
CA TYR A 126 10.27 -3.68 -7.89
C TYR A 126 9.20 -4.76 -7.69
N VAL A 127 7.93 -4.44 -7.93
CA VAL A 127 6.84 -5.42 -7.81
C VAL A 127 7.06 -6.57 -8.78
N LYS A 128 7.38 -6.28 -10.05
CA LYS A 128 7.66 -7.31 -11.05
C LYS A 128 8.86 -8.18 -10.67
N ALA A 129 9.97 -7.56 -10.27
CA ALA A 129 11.15 -8.30 -9.85
C ALA A 129 10.88 -9.22 -8.66
N ALA A 130 10.10 -8.75 -7.67
CA ALA A 130 9.74 -9.56 -6.49
C ALA A 130 8.88 -10.77 -6.86
N TYR A 131 7.79 -10.57 -7.63
CA TYR A 131 6.92 -11.68 -8.03
C TYR A 131 7.60 -12.67 -8.98
N LYS A 132 8.47 -12.17 -9.88
CA LYS A 132 9.31 -13.01 -10.73
C LYS A 132 10.26 -13.89 -9.91
N ALA A 133 10.88 -13.35 -8.87
CA ALA A 133 11.76 -14.10 -7.98
C ALA A 133 11.02 -15.20 -7.20
N LEU A 134 9.70 -15.03 -6.98
CA LEU A 134 8.83 -16.03 -6.36
C LEU A 134 8.26 -17.05 -7.37
N GLY A 135 8.58 -16.94 -8.66
CA GLY A 135 8.12 -17.86 -9.70
C GLY A 135 6.65 -17.68 -10.10
N VAL A 136 6.06 -16.51 -9.85
CA VAL A 136 4.66 -16.24 -10.26
C VAL A 136 4.61 -15.99 -11.76
N GLU A 137 3.85 -16.80 -12.48
CA GLU A 137 3.68 -16.66 -13.93
C GLU A 137 3.10 -15.29 -14.30
N GLY A 138 3.62 -14.70 -15.38
CA GLY A 138 3.19 -13.38 -15.85
C GLY A 138 3.94 -12.18 -15.25
N PHE A 139 4.97 -12.41 -14.43
CA PHE A 139 5.83 -11.39 -13.80
C PHE A 139 7.30 -11.46 -14.22
#